data_AF-Q54VA7-F1
#
_entry.id   AF-Q54VA7-F1
#
_cell.length_a   1.000
_cell.length_b   1.000
_cell.length_c   1.000
_cell.angle_alpha   90.00
_cell.angle_beta   90.00
_cell.angle_gamma   90.00
#
_symmetry.space_group_name_H-M   'P 1'
#
loop_
_entity.id
_entity.type
_entity.pdbx_description
1 polymer ?
#
loop_
_entity_poly.entity_id
_entity_poly.type
_entity_poly.pdbx_seq_one_letter_code
_entity_poly.pdbx_strand_id
1 'polypeptide(L)'
;MSKYNEENLNEDVELYIPHPFGVKPKGNFYFDSFNKDFVDSRKLGLGLFSVFEDNFIIDSILDLLSAEELTKTMNLVSKTFYIYVQEEEQWKMRSINKFSDGEFKYQHSWQYTYKSNCDKSFSKEPIPIQVKYFYSDYLFHIHRCATVDLKQFEHGDSIDRRTNLTFEEFTREYLIPNKPVIISDACKDWAASKNWTRETLAEKCGDVKLYINAGVFMNVKDFFYYSEHCKEEMPMYLFDHYYGEKVPSLLEDYSADAYFKEDLFNVLGDKRPSFRWLLAGPPRSGASFHKDPNHTSAWNAVITGRKKWIMYPPHVVPPGVYPSDDGLEITAPSSIIEWFINFYEKPDNDHDEKDKDSLEQQQQQKENDKKNTRFKLKDKKVNINNQQKQNNNNENDNEIETYETVKPLEGILHAGEMIFVPSGWYHSVLNLEESIAITHNFIDSNNLLKVVDFMATKKKKDLYNEFTNKIEQAYPGKLESLRNAEKQKQEEIKRKEEERLKNKKKSIWETTTNDSNNVPTSKSFSFSFGDDLSDN
;
A
#
# COMPACT_ATOMS: atom_id res chain seq x y z
N MET A 1 28.57 -39.85 13.42
CA MET A 1 28.88 -38.95 12.30
C MET A 1 28.05 -39.40 11.09
N SER A 2 26.77 -39.02 11.02
CA SER A 2 25.95 -39.30 9.83
C SER A 2 25.99 -38.09 8.91
N LYS A 3 26.53 -38.30 7.70
CA LYS A 3 26.33 -37.39 6.56
C LYS A 3 24.83 -37.30 6.30
N TYR A 4 24.25 -36.12 6.48
CA TYR A 4 22.93 -35.81 5.92
C TYR A 4 23.16 -35.49 4.43
N ASN A 5 22.51 -36.26 3.57
CA ASN A 5 22.53 -36.10 2.12
C ASN A 5 21.89 -34.75 1.73
N GLU A 6 22.64 -33.93 0.99
CA GLU A 6 22.21 -32.61 0.47
C GLU A 6 21.37 -32.70 -0.83
N GLU A 7 20.86 -33.87 -1.21
CA GLU A 7 20.27 -34.09 -2.56
C GLU A 7 18.72 -34.05 -2.61
N ASN A 8 18.03 -33.40 -1.67
CA ASN A 8 16.56 -33.21 -1.73
C ASN A 8 16.11 -31.87 -1.11
N LEU A 9 16.73 -30.76 -1.52
CA LEU A 9 16.18 -29.44 -1.22
C LEU A 9 15.10 -29.13 -2.26
N ASN A 10 13.83 -29.25 -1.85
CA ASN A 10 12.72 -28.61 -2.56
C ASN A 10 13.09 -27.14 -2.80
N GLU A 11 13.06 -26.70 -4.05
CA GLU A 11 13.48 -25.34 -4.46
C GLU A 11 12.60 -24.21 -3.86
N ASP A 12 11.50 -24.56 -3.19
CA ASP A 12 10.51 -23.61 -2.66
C ASP A 12 10.49 -23.45 -1.13
N VAL A 13 11.47 -23.99 -0.39
CA VAL A 13 11.55 -23.72 1.06
C VAL A 13 12.17 -22.35 1.29
N GLU A 14 11.34 -21.36 1.63
CA GLU A 14 11.78 -20.04 2.08
C GLU A 14 12.94 -20.18 3.06
N LEU A 15 14.12 -19.65 2.69
CA LEU A 15 15.32 -19.77 3.51
C LEU A 15 15.10 -18.98 4.81
N TYR A 16 14.76 -19.69 5.88
CA TYR A 16 14.59 -19.07 7.19
C TYR A 16 15.89 -18.37 7.62
N ILE A 17 15.85 -17.04 7.74
CA ILE A 17 16.94 -16.23 8.26
C ILE A 17 16.71 -16.02 9.77
N PRO A 18 17.55 -16.58 10.67
CA PRO A 18 17.38 -16.42 12.10
C PRO A 18 17.56 -14.96 12.55
N HIS A 19 16.83 -14.56 13.60
CA HIS A 19 17.00 -13.24 14.21
C HIS A 19 18.43 -13.05 14.77
N PRO A 20 19.11 -11.91 14.51
CA PRO A 20 20.51 -11.69 14.89
C PRO A 20 20.77 -11.66 16.41
N PHE A 21 19.73 -11.49 17.22
CA PHE A 21 19.80 -11.54 18.70
C PHE A 21 19.16 -12.79 19.33
N GLY A 22 18.69 -13.75 18.53
CA GLY A 22 18.13 -15.01 19.01
C GLY A 22 16.65 -14.98 19.39
N VAL A 23 15.94 -13.91 19.00
CA VAL A 23 14.49 -13.78 19.19
C VAL A 23 13.75 -14.82 18.36
N LYS A 24 12.77 -15.48 18.97
CA LYS A 24 11.85 -16.42 18.33
C LYS A 24 10.39 -15.95 18.52
N PRO A 25 9.43 -16.40 17.71
CA PRO A 25 8.02 -16.13 17.96
C PRO A 25 7.52 -16.90 19.20
N LYS A 26 6.49 -16.39 19.87
CA LYS A 26 5.98 -16.92 21.15
C LYS A 26 5.50 -18.37 21.04
N GLY A 27 5.06 -18.82 19.86
CA GLY A 27 4.70 -20.24 19.63
C GLY A 27 5.83 -21.23 19.97
N ASN A 28 7.10 -20.84 19.78
CA ASN A 28 8.25 -21.69 20.11
C ASN A 28 8.44 -21.90 21.61
N PHE A 29 7.88 -21.02 22.45
CA PHE A 29 7.95 -21.13 23.92
C PHE A 29 7.49 -22.52 24.39
N TYR A 30 6.38 -23.02 23.84
CA TYR A 30 5.80 -24.30 24.24
C TYR A 30 6.78 -25.46 24.02
N PHE A 31 7.37 -25.55 22.84
CA PHE A 31 8.30 -26.63 22.50
C PHE A 31 9.63 -26.52 23.26
N ASP A 32 10.17 -25.31 23.36
CA ASP A 32 11.43 -25.09 24.06
C ASP A 32 11.28 -25.30 25.58
N SER A 33 10.07 -25.18 26.14
CA SER A 33 9.79 -25.40 27.57
C SER A 33 10.06 -26.83 28.06
N PHE A 34 10.17 -27.80 27.15
CA PHE A 34 10.54 -29.18 27.47
C PHE A 34 12.05 -29.39 27.62
N ASN A 35 12.87 -28.41 27.22
CA ASN A 35 14.33 -28.50 27.36
C ASN A 35 14.76 -28.35 28.83
N LYS A 36 15.74 -29.16 29.25
CA LYS A 36 16.22 -29.17 30.65
C LYS A 36 16.85 -27.85 31.10
N ASP A 37 17.42 -27.10 30.16
CA ASP A 37 18.08 -25.81 30.39
C ASP A 37 17.16 -24.61 30.08
N PHE A 38 15.86 -24.85 29.85
CA PHE A 38 14.91 -23.80 29.52
C PHE A 38 14.81 -22.72 30.60
N VAL A 39 14.89 -21.45 30.17
CA VAL A 39 14.67 -20.27 31.00
C VAL A 39 13.90 -19.26 30.17
N ASP A 40 12.76 -18.76 30.66
CA ASP A 40 12.07 -17.64 30.01
C ASP A 40 12.89 -16.34 30.18
N SER A 41 13.77 -16.07 29.21
CA SER A 41 14.68 -14.93 29.24
C SER A 41 13.92 -13.61 29.27
N ARG A 42 12.76 -13.50 28.63
CA ARG A 42 11.93 -12.28 28.62
C ARG A 42 11.39 -12.01 30.02
N LYS A 43 10.70 -12.98 30.62
CA LYS A 43 10.10 -12.82 31.95
C LYS A 43 11.16 -12.57 33.02
N LEU A 44 12.25 -13.34 32.99
CA LEU A 44 13.35 -13.18 33.95
C LEU A 44 14.05 -11.82 33.80
N GLY A 45 14.31 -11.39 32.56
CA GLY A 45 15.03 -10.15 32.29
C GLY A 45 14.20 -8.88 32.49
N LEU A 46 12.86 -8.96 32.41
CA LEU A 46 11.97 -7.82 32.68
C LEU A 46 11.50 -7.74 34.14
N GLY A 47 11.45 -8.85 34.86
CA GLY A 47 10.91 -8.88 36.22
C GLY A 47 9.48 -8.31 36.26
N LEU A 48 9.27 -7.24 37.03
CA LEU A 48 7.95 -6.58 37.13
C LEU A 48 7.48 -5.96 35.81
N PHE A 49 8.38 -5.58 34.89
CA PHE A 49 8.00 -5.06 33.58
C PHE A 49 7.42 -6.13 32.64
N SER A 50 7.51 -7.41 33.00
CA SER A 50 7.07 -8.52 32.13
C SER A 50 5.56 -8.51 31.82
N VAL A 51 4.78 -7.71 32.58
CA VAL A 51 3.34 -7.49 32.37
C VAL A 51 3.02 -6.63 31.14
N PHE A 52 3.95 -5.79 30.67
CA PHE A 52 3.75 -4.95 29.51
C PHE A 52 4.06 -5.69 28.21
N GLU A 53 3.45 -5.28 27.10
CA GLU A 53 3.79 -5.76 25.76
C GLU A 53 5.10 -5.14 25.27
N ASP A 54 5.79 -5.83 24.36
CA ASP A 54 7.14 -5.46 23.90
C ASP A 54 7.16 -4.10 23.20
N ASN A 55 6.20 -3.85 22.31
CA ASN A 55 6.01 -2.56 21.64
C ASN A 55 5.75 -1.43 22.65
N PHE A 56 4.94 -1.66 23.68
CA PHE A 56 4.73 -0.64 24.72
C PHE A 56 6.03 -0.30 25.47
N ILE A 57 6.85 -1.32 25.78
CA ILE A 57 8.15 -1.08 26.43
C ILE A 57 9.07 -0.28 25.50
N ILE A 58 9.18 -0.66 24.24
CA ILE A 58 10.08 -0.01 23.28
C ILE A 58 9.59 1.40 22.93
N ASP A 59 8.36 1.51 22.43
CA ASP A 59 7.83 2.72 21.80
C ASP A 59 7.32 3.76 22.81
N SER A 60 7.04 3.35 24.05
CA SER A 60 6.51 4.27 25.10
C SER A 60 7.40 4.42 26.32
N ILE A 61 8.21 3.42 26.69
CA ILE A 61 9.08 3.50 27.88
C ILE A 61 10.51 3.84 27.49
N LEU A 62 11.11 3.10 26.55
CA LEU A 62 12.49 3.35 26.13
C LEU A 62 12.61 4.66 25.33
N ASP A 63 11.56 5.07 24.62
CA ASP A 63 11.53 6.34 23.91
C ASP A 63 11.74 7.56 24.83
N LEU A 64 11.26 7.48 26.08
CA LEU A 64 11.43 8.54 27.09
C LEU A 64 12.88 8.71 27.57
N LEU A 65 13.75 7.73 27.31
CA LEU A 65 15.13 7.74 27.76
C LEU A 65 16.05 8.42 26.75
N SER A 66 17.14 9.00 27.22
CA SER A 66 18.21 9.50 26.36
C SER A 66 19.00 8.36 25.72
N ALA A 67 19.66 8.64 24.59
CA ALA A 67 20.55 7.66 23.96
C ALA A 67 21.70 7.20 24.89
N GLU A 68 22.14 8.07 25.79
CA GLU A 68 23.15 7.73 26.81
C GLU A 68 22.60 6.75 27.84
N GLU A 69 21.39 6.97 28.34
CA GLU A 69 20.71 6.05 29.27
C GLU A 69 20.45 4.69 28.63
N LEU A 70 20.01 4.67 27.36
CA LEU A 70 19.81 3.42 26.63
C LEU A 70 21.11 2.62 26.49
N THR A 71 22.19 3.27 26.03
CA THR A 71 23.45 2.58 25.73
C THR A 71 24.29 2.24 26.97
N LYS A 72 24.36 3.13 27.95
CA LYS A 72 25.21 2.95 29.15
C LYS A 72 24.50 2.27 30.32
N THR A 73 23.18 2.38 30.40
CA THR A 73 22.41 1.84 31.53
C THR A 73 21.52 0.70 31.08
N MET A 74 20.47 0.97 30.27
CA MET A 74 19.45 -0.02 29.96
C MET A 74 20.02 -1.26 29.28
N ASN A 75 20.94 -1.09 28.33
CA ASN A 75 21.62 -2.18 27.64
C ASN A 75 22.37 -3.15 28.57
N LEU A 76 22.68 -2.74 29.81
CA LEU A 76 23.39 -3.53 30.82
C LEU A 76 22.48 -4.10 31.91
N VAL A 77 21.20 -3.68 31.99
CA VAL A 77 20.28 -4.08 33.07
C VAL A 77 19.96 -5.59 33.01
N SER A 78 19.66 -6.11 31.82
CA SER A 78 19.34 -7.52 31.62
C SER A 78 19.52 -7.93 30.16
N LYS A 79 19.52 -9.25 29.89
CA LYS A 79 19.54 -9.77 28.52
C LYS A 79 18.35 -9.31 27.68
N THR A 80 17.19 -9.05 28.32
CA THR A 80 16.00 -8.53 27.62
C THR A 80 16.18 -7.08 27.22
N PHE A 81 16.61 -6.21 28.14
CA PHE A 81 16.86 -4.82 27.79
C PHE A 81 18.03 -4.67 26.82
N TYR A 82 19.03 -5.55 26.88
CA TYR A 82 20.04 -5.66 25.83
C TYR A 82 19.39 -5.79 24.45
N ILE A 83 18.43 -6.71 24.26
CA ILE A 83 17.73 -6.91 22.98
C ILE A 83 16.87 -5.69 22.61
N TYR A 84 16.06 -5.17 23.54
CA TYR A 84 15.16 -4.04 23.25
C TYR A 84 15.91 -2.77 22.85
N VAL A 85 17.10 -2.54 23.41
CA VAL A 85 17.97 -1.43 23.01
C VAL A 85 18.55 -1.62 21.60
N GLN A 86 18.49 -2.80 20.98
CA GLN A 86 18.95 -3.02 19.60
C GLN A 86 17.88 -2.79 18.54
N GLU A 87 16.62 -2.56 18.92
CA GLU A 87 15.56 -2.25 17.94
C GLU A 87 15.99 -0.99 17.16
N GLU A 88 15.98 -1.07 15.82
CA GLU A 88 16.70 -0.15 14.93
C GLU A 88 15.90 1.13 14.63
N GLU A 89 14.57 1.09 14.64
CA GLU A 89 13.72 2.25 14.33
C GLU A 89 13.92 3.38 15.36
N GLN A 90 14.03 3.05 16.65
CA GLN A 90 14.34 4.06 17.68
C GLN A 90 15.68 4.76 17.40
N TRP A 91 16.67 4.04 16.86
CA TRP A 91 17.99 4.60 16.55
C TRP A 91 17.99 5.39 15.25
N LYS A 92 17.14 5.02 14.29
CA LYS A 92 16.89 5.81 13.09
C LYS A 92 16.33 7.16 13.46
N MET A 93 15.25 7.18 14.24
CA MET A 93 14.63 8.42 14.70
C MET A 93 15.59 9.27 15.53
N ARG A 94 16.38 8.67 16.43
CA ARG A 94 17.40 9.39 17.20
C ARG A 94 18.55 9.93 16.33
N SER A 95 18.96 9.18 15.31
CA SER A 95 20.00 9.62 14.37
C SER A 95 19.51 10.79 13.53
N ILE A 96 18.29 10.68 12.99
CA ILE A 96 17.65 11.74 12.22
C ILE A 96 17.51 13.00 13.07
N ASN A 97 16.84 12.90 14.23
CA ASN A 97 16.60 14.05 15.10
C ASN A 97 17.88 14.76 15.57
N LYS A 98 18.99 14.02 15.71
CA LYS A 98 20.26 14.58 16.18
C LYS A 98 21.13 15.16 15.07
N PHE A 99 21.10 14.56 13.88
CA PHE A 99 22.10 14.84 12.84
C PHE A 99 21.52 15.36 11.51
N SER A 100 20.19 15.40 11.31
CA SER A 100 19.57 15.81 10.04
C SER A 100 19.91 17.23 9.62
N ASP A 101 20.11 18.14 10.58
CA ASP A 101 20.50 19.53 10.33
C ASP A 101 21.95 19.65 9.83
N GLY A 102 22.76 18.62 10.07
CA GLY A 102 24.17 18.55 9.68
C GLY A 102 24.42 17.61 8.50
N GLU A 103 25.61 17.02 8.51
CA GLU A 103 25.94 15.87 7.68
C GLU A 103 26.11 14.67 8.60
N PHE A 104 25.41 13.58 8.27
CA PHE A 104 25.65 12.28 8.88
C PHE A 104 25.92 11.26 7.80
N LYS A 105 26.70 10.24 8.16
CA LYS A 105 26.93 9.08 7.29
C LYS A 105 26.30 7.86 7.91
N TYR A 106 25.41 7.21 7.17
CA TYR A 106 24.94 5.89 7.53
C TYR A 106 26.12 4.92 7.60
N GLN A 107 26.11 4.02 8.59
CA GLN A 107 27.16 3.04 8.84
C GLN A 107 26.53 1.77 9.39
N HIS A 108 26.50 0.69 8.60
CA HIS A 108 26.06 -0.68 8.96
C HIS A 108 24.59 -0.82 9.44
N SER A 109 24.22 -0.16 10.55
CA SER A 109 22.90 -0.14 11.19
C SER A 109 22.62 1.27 11.73
N TRP A 110 21.38 1.61 12.05
CA TRP A 110 21.01 2.89 12.67
C TRP A 110 21.60 3.09 14.06
N GLN A 111 21.67 2.05 14.87
CA GLN A 111 22.35 2.16 16.16
C GLN A 111 23.84 2.48 15.99
N TYR A 112 24.50 1.79 15.06
CA TYR A 112 25.90 2.02 14.78
C TYR A 112 26.13 3.39 14.13
N THR A 113 25.22 3.82 13.25
CA THR A 113 25.18 5.16 12.68
C THR A 113 25.13 6.20 13.80
N TYR A 114 24.26 6.04 14.78
CA TYR A 114 24.19 6.97 15.91
C TYR A 114 25.52 7.06 16.68
N LYS A 115 26.11 5.90 17.00
CA LYS A 115 27.36 5.80 17.76
C LYS A 115 28.55 6.40 17.01
N SER A 116 28.74 6.03 15.74
CA SER A 116 29.87 6.48 14.91
C SER A 116 29.83 7.97 14.57
N ASN A 117 28.62 8.55 14.44
CA ASN A 117 28.47 10.00 14.26
C ASN A 117 28.63 10.78 15.59
N CYS A 118 28.40 10.16 16.76
CA CYS A 118 28.74 10.75 18.06
C CYS A 118 30.25 10.67 18.37
N ASP A 119 30.87 9.53 18.07
CA ASP A 119 32.27 9.24 18.35
C ASP A 119 32.89 8.48 17.19
N LYS A 120 33.80 9.14 16.49
CA LYS A 120 34.47 8.60 15.30
C LYS A 120 35.44 7.44 15.61
N SER A 121 35.69 7.13 16.89
CA SER A 121 36.51 5.98 17.29
C SER A 121 35.82 4.63 17.05
N PHE A 122 34.49 4.61 16.93
CA PHE A 122 33.73 3.43 16.54
C PHE A 122 34.06 3.05 15.09
N SER A 123 34.83 1.98 14.93
CA SER A 123 35.35 1.51 13.63
C SER A 123 35.03 0.06 13.28
N LYS A 124 34.36 -0.68 14.18
CA LYS A 124 33.98 -2.07 13.96
C LYS A 124 32.56 -2.33 14.42
N GLU A 125 31.77 -2.94 13.53
CA GLU A 125 30.44 -3.45 13.84
C GLU A 125 30.54 -4.49 14.99
N PRO A 126 29.76 -4.33 16.08
CA PRO A 126 29.76 -5.29 17.16
C PRO A 126 29.07 -6.59 16.73
N ILE A 127 29.62 -7.74 17.15
CA ILE A 127 28.97 -9.04 16.95
C ILE A 127 27.77 -9.15 17.91
N PRO A 128 26.55 -9.41 17.43
CA PRO A 128 25.38 -9.58 18.27
C PRO A 128 25.52 -10.71 19.31
N ILE A 129 25.08 -10.46 20.54
CA ILE A 129 24.97 -11.50 21.56
C ILE A 129 23.63 -12.21 21.37
N GLN A 130 23.70 -13.49 21.01
CA GLN A 130 22.54 -14.35 20.83
C GLN A 130 21.97 -14.77 22.19
N VAL A 131 20.74 -14.33 22.52
CA VAL A 131 20.06 -14.67 23.77
C VAL A 131 19.16 -15.88 23.56
N LYS A 132 19.47 -16.99 24.22
CA LYS A 132 18.61 -18.18 24.19
C LYS A 132 17.27 -17.92 24.88
N TYR A 133 16.24 -18.63 24.42
CA TYR A 133 14.91 -18.68 25.05
C TYR A 133 14.26 -17.30 25.24
N PHE A 134 14.47 -16.41 24.28
CA PHE A 134 13.81 -15.11 24.22
C PHE A 134 12.72 -15.15 23.16
N TYR A 135 11.49 -14.81 23.55
CA TYR A 135 10.32 -14.90 22.68
C TYR A 135 9.61 -13.56 22.58
N SER A 136 9.40 -13.08 21.37
CA SER A 136 8.69 -11.84 21.08
C SER A 136 8.12 -11.90 19.67
N ASP A 137 6.79 -11.93 19.54
CA ASP A 137 6.15 -11.86 18.23
C ASP A 137 6.39 -10.51 17.57
N TYR A 138 6.47 -9.42 18.35
CA TYR A 138 6.72 -8.08 17.85
C TYR A 138 8.08 -7.95 17.16
N LEU A 139 9.17 -8.25 17.89
CA LEU A 139 10.53 -8.17 17.34
C LEU A 139 10.78 -9.22 16.25
N PHE A 140 10.21 -10.41 16.40
CA PHE A 140 10.30 -11.44 15.37
C PHE A 140 9.59 -11.02 14.09
N HIS A 141 8.43 -10.36 14.20
CA HIS A 141 7.66 -9.88 13.05
C HIS A 141 8.39 -8.79 12.26
N ILE A 142 9.01 -7.82 12.95
CA ILE A 142 9.87 -6.80 12.32
C ILE A 142 11.00 -7.48 11.51
N HIS A 143 11.69 -8.45 12.13
CA HIS A 143 12.75 -9.20 11.47
C HIS A 143 12.21 -10.01 10.28
N ARG A 144 11.05 -10.66 10.42
CA ARG A 144 10.40 -11.39 9.31
C ARG A 144 10.16 -10.46 8.12
N CYS A 145 9.60 -9.27 8.34
CA CYS A 145 9.37 -8.29 7.28
C CYS A 145 10.69 -7.79 6.66
N ALA A 146 11.74 -7.63 7.46
CA ALA A 146 13.06 -7.24 6.97
C ALA A 146 13.77 -8.33 6.13
N THR A 147 13.45 -9.61 6.34
CA THR A 147 14.18 -10.73 5.72
C THR A 147 13.39 -11.57 4.71
N VAL A 148 12.07 -11.41 4.63
CA VAL A 148 11.20 -12.17 3.72
C VAL A 148 11.71 -12.12 2.27
N ASP A 149 11.67 -13.22 1.54
CA ASP A 149 12.06 -13.22 0.12
C ASP A 149 10.98 -12.53 -0.71
N LEU A 150 11.33 -11.42 -1.38
CA LEU A 150 10.39 -10.65 -2.19
C LEU A 150 9.90 -11.39 -3.43
N LYS A 151 10.62 -12.43 -3.88
CA LYS A 151 10.21 -13.25 -5.04
C LYS A 151 8.81 -13.84 -4.88
N GLN A 152 8.40 -14.14 -3.65
CA GLN A 152 7.06 -14.67 -3.38
C GLN A 152 5.92 -13.67 -3.68
N PHE A 153 6.25 -12.39 -3.88
CA PHE A 153 5.31 -11.33 -4.24
C PHE A 153 5.38 -10.95 -5.73
N GLU A 154 6.22 -11.61 -6.53
CA GLU A 154 6.41 -11.33 -7.96
C GLU A 154 5.40 -12.07 -8.87
N HIS A 155 4.20 -12.34 -8.36
CA HIS A 155 3.11 -13.04 -9.05
C HIS A 155 2.04 -12.07 -9.56
N GLY A 156 1.19 -12.47 -10.51
CA GLY A 156 0.06 -11.65 -10.96
C GLY A 156 0.39 -10.46 -11.89
N ASP A 157 -0.29 -10.43 -13.04
CA ASP A 157 -0.22 -9.34 -14.04
C ASP A 157 -1.61 -9.14 -14.66
N SER A 158 -2.52 -8.55 -13.88
CA SER A 158 -3.92 -8.28 -14.27
C SER A 158 -4.16 -6.85 -14.74
N ILE A 159 -3.20 -5.94 -14.54
CA ILE A 159 -3.26 -4.59 -15.13
C ILE A 159 -3.03 -4.70 -16.64
N ASP A 160 -3.93 -4.06 -17.40
CA ASP A 160 -3.84 -4.03 -18.86
C ASP A 160 -2.52 -3.38 -19.30
N ARG A 161 -1.80 -4.02 -20.23
CA ARG A 161 -0.47 -3.61 -20.69
C ARG A 161 -0.50 -3.37 -22.20
N ARG A 162 -0.10 -2.17 -22.61
CA ARG A 162 -0.19 -1.71 -24.00
C ARG A 162 1.16 -1.21 -24.51
N THR A 163 1.36 -1.36 -25.81
CA THR A 163 2.53 -0.88 -26.56
C THR A 163 2.02 -0.11 -27.78
N ASN A 164 2.70 0.95 -28.19
CA ASN A 164 2.28 1.83 -29.30
C ASN A 164 0.87 2.40 -29.13
N LEU A 165 0.48 2.70 -27.89
CA LEU A 165 -0.83 3.27 -27.57
C LEU A 165 -0.89 4.73 -28.06
N THR A 166 -1.85 5.06 -28.92
CA THR A 166 -2.05 6.45 -29.35
C THR A 166 -2.72 7.27 -28.24
N PHE A 167 -2.58 8.60 -28.29
CA PHE A 167 -3.25 9.51 -27.34
C PHE A 167 -4.79 9.35 -27.39
N GLU A 168 -5.34 9.14 -28.58
CA GLU A 168 -6.78 8.97 -28.80
C GLU A 168 -7.28 7.64 -28.21
N GLU A 169 -6.55 6.55 -28.40
CA GLU A 169 -6.84 5.25 -27.78
C GLU A 169 -6.71 5.32 -26.26
N PHE A 170 -5.62 5.92 -25.75
CA PHE A 170 -5.43 6.16 -24.33
C PHE A 170 -6.61 6.91 -23.71
N THR A 171 -7.03 7.99 -24.36
CA THR A 171 -8.13 8.83 -23.90
C THR A 171 -9.44 8.06 -23.85
N ARG A 172 -9.77 7.35 -24.93
CA ARG A 172 -11.04 6.61 -25.08
C ARG A 172 -11.14 5.40 -24.15
N GLU A 173 -10.06 4.65 -24.00
CA GLU A 173 -10.08 3.33 -23.35
C GLU A 173 -9.66 3.37 -21.87
N TYR A 174 -8.91 4.38 -21.45
CA TYR A 174 -8.33 4.43 -20.10
C TYR A 174 -8.62 5.73 -19.35
N LEU A 175 -8.32 6.89 -19.96
CA LEU A 175 -8.46 8.18 -19.29
C LEU A 175 -9.92 8.50 -18.95
N ILE A 176 -10.81 8.52 -19.96
CA ILE A 176 -12.25 8.80 -19.77
C ILE A 176 -12.94 7.70 -18.94
N PRO A 177 -12.70 6.40 -19.18
CA PRO A 177 -13.26 5.33 -18.36
C PRO A 177 -12.68 5.23 -16.95
N ASN A 178 -11.63 6.00 -16.63
CA ASN A 178 -10.92 5.98 -15.35
C ASN A 178 -10.34 4.58 -15.00
N LYS A 179 -9.69 3.94 -15.99
CA LYS A 179 -9.12 2.59 -15.90
C LYS A 179 -7.58 2.64 -15.90
N PRO A 180 -6.88 1.95 -14.97
CA PRO A 180 -5.42 1.85 -14.99
C PRO A 180 -4.89 1.13 -16.23
N VAL A 181 -3.70 1.50 -16.66
CA VAL A 181 -2.98 0.85 -17.78
C VAL A 181 -1.48 1.03 -17.61
N ILE A 182 -0.72 0.00 -18.00
CA ILE A 182 0.73 0.08 -18.17
C ILE A 182 1.04 0.29 -19.65
N ILE A 183 1.84 1.32 -19.93
CA ILE A 183 2.32 1.68 -21.26
C ILE A 183 3.81 1.29 -21.32
N SER A 184 4.10 0.22 -22.06
CA SER A 184 5.42 -0.44 -22.04
C SER A 184 6.52 0.34 -22.75
N ASP A 185 6.15 1.22 -23.70
CA ASP A 185 7.07 1.98 -24.53
C ASP A 185 6.99 3.50 -24.31
N ALA A 186 6.35 3.93 -23.22
CA ALA A 186 6.14 5.35 -22.91
C ALA A 186 7.44 6.14 -22.75
N CYS A 187 8.49 5.53 -22.20
CA CYS A 187 9.74 6.21 -21.87
C CYS A 187 10.87 5.92 -22.88
N LYS A 188 10.60 5.23 -23.99
CA LYS A 188 11.63 4.73 -24.93
C LYS A 188 12.59 5.80 -25.45
N ASP A 189 12.09 7.03 -25.60
CA ASP A 189 12.84 8.16 -26.15
C ASP A 189 13.44 9.07 -25.09
N TRP A 190 13.14 8.84 -23.81
CA TRP A 190 13.63 9.68 -22.70
C TRP A 190 15.15 9.51 -22.53
N ALA A 191 15.84 10.63 -22.33
CA ALA A 191 17.26 10.60 -21.98
C ALA A 191 17.45 9.95 -20.60
N ALA A 192 16.49 10.12 -19.69
CA ALA A 192 16.49 9.47 -18.38
C ALA A 192 16.59 7.94 -18.51
N SER A 193 15.74 7.32 -19.33
CA SER A 193 15.74 5.86 -19.55
C SER A 193 17.02 5.32 -20.19
N LYS A 194 17.81 6.18 -20.85
CA LYS A 194 19.08 5.79 -21.49
C LYS A 194 20.29 6.03 -20.58
N ASN A 195 20.23 7.07 -19.75
CA ASN A 195 21.41 7.62 -19.08
C ASN A 195 21.36 7.52 -17.55
N TRP A 196 20.18 7.47 -16.94
CA TRP A 196 20.09 7.46 -15.48
C TRP A 196 20.48 6.10 -14.93
N THR A 197 21.50 6.12 -14.09
CA THR A 197 21.89 5.07 -13.16
C THR A 197 22.04 5.71 -11.79
N ARG A 198 22.30 4.91 -10.75
CA ARG A 198 22.61 5.47 -9.42
C ARG A 198 23.83 6.39 -9.46
N GLU A 199 24.84 6.04 -10.26
CA GLU A 199 26.07 6.82 -10.43
C GLU A 199 25.81 8.13 -11.16
N THR A 200 25.13 8.09 -12.32
CA THR A 200 24.91 9.31 -13.12
C THR A 200 23.92 10.26 -12.45
N LEU A 201 22.92 9.75 -11.74
CA LEU A 201 22.00 10.57 -10.95
C LEU A 201 22.74 11.23 -9.77
N ALA A 202 23.60 10.48 -9.06
CA ALA A 202 24.42 11.03 -7.99
C ALA A 202 25.39 12.11 -8.50
N GLU A 203 26.04 11.88 -9.64
CA GLU A 203 26.91 12.85 -10.30
C GLU A 203 26.14 14.12 -10.71
N LYS A 204 24.98 13.97 -11.34
CA LYS A 204 24.16 15.09 -11.81
C LYS A 204 23.59 15.94 -10.68
N CYS A 205 23.29 15.33 -9.52
CA CYS A 205 22.83 16.05 -8.34
C CYS A 205 23.98 16.67 -7.53
N GLY A 206 25.20 16.11 -7.60
CA GLY A 206 26.36 16.58 -6.84
C GLY A 206 26.07 16.64 -5.33
N ASP A 207 26.43 17.76 -4.71
CA ASP A 207 26.23 18.00 -3.26
C ASP A 207 24.81 18.51 -2.91
N VAL A 208 23.92 18.65 -3.90
CA VAL A 208 22.54 19.12 -3.68
C VAL A 208 21.79 18.13 -2.81
N LYS A 209 21.25 18.61 -1.68
CA LYS A 209 20.43 17.78 -0.78
C LYS A 209 18.99 17.66 -1.30
N LEU A 210 18.59 16.42 -1.55
CA LEU A 210 17.21 16.07 -1.88
C LEU A 210 16.48 15.55 -0.64
N TYR A 211 15.18 15.77 -0.62
CA TYR A 211 14.27 15.27 0.39
C TYR A 211 14.14 13.76 0.23
N ILE A 212 14.48 13.04 1.30
CA ILE A 212 14.33 11.61 1.35
C ILE A 212 12.90 11.33 1.85
N ASN A 213 12.73 11.13 3.14
CA ASN A 213 11.45 11.06 3.82
C ASN A 213 11.62 11.49 5.28
N ALA A 214 10.52 11.61 6.03
CA ALA A 214 10.54 11.92 7.47
C ALA A 214 11.40 13.14 7.88
N GLY A 215 11.42 14.20 7.04
CA GLY A 215 12.19 15.42 7.31
C GLY A 215 13.68 15.36 6.96
N VAL A 216 14.18 14.22 6.45
CA VAL A 216 15.58 14.02 6.10
C VAL A 216 15.91 14.60 4.73
N PHE A 217 17.01 15.32 4.65
CA PHE A 217 17.61 15.80 3.40
C PHE A 217 19.04 15.27 3.27
N MET A 218 19.34 14.57 2.17
CA MET A 218 20.67 13.98 1.91
C MET A 218 21.09 14.25 0.47
N ASN A 219 22.41 14.31 0.22
CA ASN A 219 22.88 14.21 -1.16
C ASN A 219 22.59 12.80 -1.70
N VAL A 220 22.42 12.68 -3.02
CA VAL A 220 22.00 11.44 -3.66
C VAL A 220 23.05 10.32 -3.50
N LYS A 221 24.33 10.68 -3.42
CA LYS A 221 25.43 9.73 -3.23
C LYS A 221 25.35 9.01 -1.88
N ASP A 222 25.15 9.76 -0.79
CA ASP A 222 25.03 9.21 0.56
C ASP A 222 23.71 8.43 0.71
N PHE A 223 22.64 8.86 0.04
CA PHE A 223 21.39 8.10 -0.03
C PHE A 223 21.58 6.75 -0.71
N PHE A 224 22.26 6.68 -1.86
CA PHE A 224 22.52 5.40 -2.52
C PHE A 224 23.49 4.52 -1.73
N TYR A 225 24.46 5.09 -1.03
CA TYR A 225 25.26 4.34 -0.07
C TYR A 225 24.39 3.71 1.02
N TYR A 226 23.45 4.48 1.60
CA TYR A 226 22.47 3.94 2.55
C TYR A 226 21.59 2.83 1.92
N SER A 227 21.03 3.07 0.73
CA SER A 227 20.16 2.14 -0.01
C SER A 227 20.80 0.77 -0.17
N GLU A 228 22.10 0.73 -0.50
CA GLU A 228 22.86 -0.51 -0.71
C GLU A 228 23.11 -1.31 0.58
N HIS A 229 23.14 -0.65 1.74
CA HIS A 229 23.56 -1.26 3.01
C HIS A 229 22.42 -1.43 4.03
N CYS A 230 21.25 -0.83 3.79
CA CYS A 230 20.11 -0.92 4.70
C CYS A 230 19.58 -2.38 4.80
N LYS A 231 19.06 -2.75 5.96
CA LYS A 231 18.53 -4.10 6.26
C LYS A 231 17.19 -4.06 7.01
N GLU A 232 16.54 -2.91 7.00
CA GLU A 232 15.31 -2.66 7.76
C GLU A 232 14.06 -3.01 6.95
N GLU A 233 12.93 -3.22 7.63
CA GLU A 233 11.64 -3.50 6.98
C GLU A 233 11.03 -2.27 6.28
N MET A 234 11.40 -1.06 6.71
CA MET A 234 10.91 0.22 6.19
C MET A 234 12.05 1.16 5.80
N PRO A 235 12.81 0.86 4.74
CA PRO A 235 13.92 1.71 4.32
C PRO A 235 13.47 3.14 3.99
N MET A 236 14.35 4.11 4.20
CA MET A 236 14.16 5.48 3.73
C MET A 236 13.99 5.48 2.20
N TYR A 237 13.17 6.42 1.73
CA TYR A 237 12.76 6.47 0.33
C TYR A 237 12.92 7.89 -0.18
N LEU A 238 13.71 8.10 -1.24
CA LEU A 238 13.85 9.41 -1.89
C LEU A 238 12.51 9.79 -2.51
N PHE A 239 11.94 10.92 -2.07
CA PHE A 239 10.59 11.38 -2.44
C PHE A 239 10.56 12.91 -2.66
N ASP A 240 11.54 13.44 -3.38
CA ASP A 240 11.73 14.89 -3.51
C ASP A 240 10.79 15.48 -4.58
N HIS A 241 10.01 16.49 -4.19
CA HIS A 241 9.07 17.21 -5.07
C HIS A 241 9.55 18.56 -5.59
N TYR A 242 10.72 19.01 -5.12
CA TYR A 242 11.40 20.22 -5.53
C TYR A 242 12.69 19.93 -6.33
N TYR A 243 12.91 18.67 -6.74
CA TYR A 243 14.12 18.26 -7.44
C TYR A 243 14.31 19.02 -8.77
N GLY A 244 13.22 19.39 -9.44
CA GLY A 244 13.24 20.16 -10.68
C GLY A 244 13.65 21.62 -10.47
N GLU A 245 13.37 22.18 -9.31
CA GLU A 245 13.80 23.52 -8.92
C GLU A 245 15.26 23.51 -8.43
N LYS A 246 15.66 22.43 -7.75
CA LYS A 246 17.02 22.26 -7.21
C LYS A 246 18.04 21.87 -8.27
N VAL A 247 17.67 20.99 -9.21
CA VAL A 247 18.51 20.48 -10.29
C VAL A 247 17.71 20.52 -11.61
N PRO A 248 17.52 21.72 -12.22
CA PRO A 248 16.64 21.90 -13.37
C PRO A 248 16.99 21.05 -14.59
N SER A 249 18.26 20.70 -14.77
CA SER A 249 18.73 19.84 -15.86
C SER A 249 18.12 18.43 -15.84
N LEU A 250 17.58 17.96 -14.71
CA LEU A 250 16.85 16.68 -14.66
C LEU A 250 15.51 16.73 -15.40
N LEU A 251 14.91 17.92 -15.53
CA LEU A 251 13.63 18.11 -16.24
C LEU A 251 13.78 18.00 -17.76
N GLU A 252 14.98 18.15 -18.28
CA GLU A 252 15.29 18.03 -19.71
C GLU A 252 15.36 16.56 -20.17
N ASP A 253 15.42 15.60 -19.23
CA ASP A 253 15.68 14.21 -19.53
C ASP A 253 14.43 13.37 -19.81
N TYR A 254 13.23 13.92 -19.59
CA TYR A 254 11.96 13.20 -19.75
C TYR A 254 10.81 14.14 -20.17
N SER A 255 9.78 13.60 -20.84
CA SER A 255 8.53 14.32 -21.12
C SER A 255 7.35 13.35 -21.22
N ALA A 256 6.26 13.68 -20.53
CA ALA A 256 5.03 12.90 -20.53
C ALA A 256 3.96 13.45 -21.50
N ASP A 257 4.32 14.42 -22.34
CA ASP A 257 3.40 15.16 -23.22
C ASP A 257 2.72 14.28 -24.29
N ALA A 258 3.24 13.08 -24.54
CA ALA A 258 2.60 12.10 -25.42
C ALA A 258 1.19 11.74 -24.93
N TYR A 259 0.99 11.66 -23.61
CA TYR A 259 -0.26 11.20 -22.98
C TYR A 259 -0.92 12.25 -22.08
N PHE A 260 -0.13 13.11 -21.43
CA PHE A 260 -0.59 14.00 -20.35
C PHE A 260 -0.38 15.47 -20.69
N LYS A 261 -1.11 15.94 -21.72
CA LYS A 261 -0.97 17.32 -22.26
C LYS A 261 -1.69 18.38 -21.42
N GLU A 262 -2.74 17.98 -20.72
CA GLU A 262 -3.58 18.88 -19.94
C GLU A 262 -3.22 18.79 -18.45
N ASP A 263 -2.84 19.94 -17.89
CA ASP A 263 -2.53 20.07 -16.48
C ASP A 263 -3.11 21.37 -15.94
N LEU A 264 -4.40 21.30 -15.59
CA LEU A 264 -5.20 22.46 -15.19
C LEU A 264 -4.75 23.07 -13.88
N PHE A 265 -4.02 22.33 -13.04
CA PHE A 265 -3.46 22.90 -11.82
C PHE A 265 -2.37 23.94 -12.09
N ASN A 266 -1.77 23.92 -13.27
CA ASN A 266 -0.72 24.86 -13.68
C ASN A 266 -1.18 26.33 -13.62
N VAL A 267 -2.49 26.61 -13.74
CA VAL A 267 -3.01 27.99 -13.63
C VAL A 267 -2.68 28.64 -12.27
N LEU A 268 -2.43 27.84 -11.23
CA LEU A 268 -2.07 28.35 -9.90
C LEU A 268 -0.67 28.97 -9.85
N GLY A 269 0.23 28.66 -10.78
CA GLY A 269 1.64 29.08 -10.72
C GLY A 269 2.32 28.60 -9.44
N ASP A 270 3.06 29.47 -8.76
CA ASP A 270 3.84 29.15 -7.55
C ASP A 270 2.99 28.68 -6.36
N LYS A 271 1.67 28.89 -6.38
CA LYS A 271 0.74 28.43 -5.34
C LYS A 271 0.20 27.02 -5.59
N ARG A 272 0.60 26.39 -6.68
CA ARG A 272 0.22 25.02 -7.00
C ARG A 272 0.75 24.07 -5.93
N PRO A 273 -0.05 23.10 -5.46
CA PRO A 273 0.45 22.00 -4.65
C PRO A 273 1.57 21.22 -5.35
N SER A 274 2.43 20.54 -4.59
CA SER A 274 3.43 19.62 -5.12
C SER A 274 2.79 18.62 -6.10
N PHE A 275 3.42 18.45 -7.26
CA PHE A 275 2.79 17.73 -8.38
C PHE A 275 3.73 16.79 -9.12
N ARG A 276 5.02 16.81 -8.84
CA ARG A 276 6.02 15.95 -9.46
C ARG A 276 6.99 15.48 -8.39
N TRP A 277 7.44 14.24 -8.49
CA TRP A 277 8.40 13.66 -7.55
C TRP A 277 9.45 12.86 -8.29
N LEU A 278 10.71 13.05 -7.88
CA LEU A 278 11.79 12.10 -8.14
C LEU A 278 11.73 11.05 -7.04
N LEU A 279 11.70 9.79 -7.45
CA LEU A 279 11.55 8.64 -6.57
C LEU A 279 12.77 7.75 -6.68
N ALA A 280 13.42 7.41 -5.56
CA ALA A 280 14.47 6.39 -5.55
C ALA A 280 14.48 5.59 -4.24
N GLY A 281 14.72 4.29 -4.30
CA GLY A 281 14.83 3.51 -3.07
C GLY A 281 15.24 2.05 -3.26
N PRO A 282 15.69 1.41 -2.17
CA PRO A 282 16.10 0.00 -2.13
C PRO A 282 14.89 -0.95 -2.23
N PRO A 283 15.12 -2.27 -2.36
CA PRO A 283 14.07 -3.26 -2.14
C PRO A 283 13.31 -3.00 -0.82
N ARG A 284 12.03 -3.38 -0.74
CA ARG A 284 11.13 -3.20 0.43
C ARG A 284 10.62 -1.78 0.66
N SER A 285 11.27 -0.76 0.10
CA SER A 285 10.74 0.61 0.12
C SER A 285 9.58 0.78 -0.89
N GLY A 286 8.88 1.91 -0.82
CA GLY A 286 7.79 2.24 -1.74
C GLY A 286 6.71 3.09 -1.09
N ALA A 287 5.45 2.85 -1.47
CA ALA A 287 4.29 3.52 -0.88
C ALA A 287 3.24 2.49 -0.42
N SER A 288 2.76 2.64 0.81
CA SER A 288 1.60 1.90 1.31
C SER A 288 0.33 2.32 0.56
N PHE A 289 -0.79 1.62 0.79
CA PHE A 289 -2.06 1.98 0.16
C PHE A 289 -2.38 3.46 0.37
N HIS A 290 -2.82 4.15 -0.68
CA HIS A 290 -3.36 5.50 -0.58
C HIS A 290 -4.20 5.81 -1.82
N LYS A 291 -4.89 6.95 -1.78
CA LYS A 291 -5.45 7.62 -2.96
C LYS A 291 -4.66 8.90 -3.16
N ASP A 292 -4.44 9.27 -4.42
CA ASP A 292 -3.80 10.55 -4.71
C ASP A 292 -4.61 11.74 -4.16
N PRO A 293 -3.94 12.77 -3.60
CA PRO A 293 -4.61 13.88 -2.96
C PRO A 293 -5.43 14.71 -3.95
N ASN A 294 -6.48 15.36 -3.45
CA ASN A 294 -7.36 16.24 -4.23
C ASN A 294 -8.02 15.58 -5.46
N HIS A 295 -8.14 14.25 -5.51
CA HIS A 295 -8.67 13.51 -6.66
C HIS A 295 -7.88 13.76 -7.96
N THR A 296 -6.60 14.09 -7.87
CA THR A 296 -5.74 14.11 -9.07
C THR A 296 -5.63 12.70 -9.64
N SER A 297 -5.38 12.62 -10.95
CA SER A 297 -4.81 11.41 -11.55
C SER A 297 -3.29 11.52 -11.50
N ALA A 298 -2.59 10.42 -11.67
CA ALA A 298 -1.14 10.40 -11.73
C ALA A 298 -0.63 9.50 -12.86
N TRP A 299 0.63 9.70 -13.21
CA TRP A 299 1.41 8.72 -13.96
C TRP A 299 2.73 8.48 -13.23
N ASN A 300 3.23 7.25 -13.30
CA ASN A 300 4.51 6.86 -12.70
C ASN A 300 5.34 6.07 -13.71
N ALA A 301 6.53 6.58 -14.01
CA ALA A 301 7.47 6.01 -14.97
C ALA A 301 8.68 5.43 -14.25
N VAL A 302 8.95 4.13 -14.44
CA VAL A 302 10.12 3.47 -13.87
C VAL A 302 11.30 3.63 -14.82
N ILE A 303 12.35 4.29 -14.34
CA ILE A 303 13.57 4.54 -15.11
C ILE A 303 14.55 3.37 -14.94
N THR A 304 14.75 2.93 -13.70
CA THR A 304 15.51 1.72 -13.35
C THR A 304 14.76 0.91 -12.31
N GLY A 305 15.05 -0.38 -12.27
CA GLY A 305 14.48 -1.29 -11.29
C GLY A 305 13.12 -1.87 -11.69
N ARG A 306 12.41 -2.43 -10.70
CA ARG A 306 11.08 -3.05 -10.83
C ARG A 306 10.22 -2.74 -9.61
N LYS A 307 8.96 -2.40 -9.87
CA LYS A 307 7.97 -2.07 -8.83
C LYS A 307 6.74 -2.95 -8.95
N LYS A 308 6.34 -3.62 -7.88
CA LYS A 308 5.08 -4.35 -7.78
C LYS A 308 3.96 -3.37 -7.41
N TRP A 309 2.90 -3.36 -8.21
CA TRP A 309 1.70 -2.54 -8.00
C TRP A 309 0.52 -3.40 -7.61
N ILE A 310 -0.25 -2.94 -6.62
CA ILE A 310 -1.56 -3.47 -6.26
C ILE A 310 -2.55 -2.31 -6.24
N MET A 311 -3.70 -2.48 -6.89
CA MET A 311 -4.70 -1.44 -7.05
C MET A 311 -6.12 -1.94 -6.81
N TYR A 312 -6.92 -1.14 -6.12
CA TYR A 312 -8.36 -1.36 -5.94
C TYR A 312 -9.16 -0.17 -6.48
N PRO A 313 -10.34 -0.41 -7.08
CA PRO A 313 -11.17 0.67 -7.60
C PRO A 313 -11.65 1.59 -6.47
N PRO A 314 -12.06 2.84 -6.78
CA PRO A 314 -12.28 3.88 -5.77
C PRO A 314 -13.27 3.54 -4.65
N HIS A 315 -14.26 2.68 -4.92
CA HIS A 315 -15.32 2.27 -3.99
C HIS A 315 -14.97 1.03 -3.15
N VAL A 316 -13.88 0.32 -3.47
CA VAL A 316 -13.45 -0.88 -2.75
C VAL A 316 -12.25 -0.55 -1.87
N VAL A 317 -12.46 -0.59 -0.55
CA VAL A 317 -11.38 -0.40 0.42
C VAL A 317 -10.50 -1.65 0.45
N PRO A 318 -9.16 -1.54 0.31
CA PRO A 318 -8.25 -2.67 0.37
C PRO A 318 -8.30 -3.41 1.72
N PRO A 319 -7.97 -4.71 1.77
CA PRO A 319 -7.92 -5.45 3.03
C PRO A 319 -6.86 -4.86 3.96
N GLY A 320 -7.16 -4.80 5.26
CA GLY A 320 -6.28 -4.20 6.27
C GLY A 320 -6.22 -2.67 6.26
N VAL A 321 -6.93 -2.00 5.35
CA VAL A 321 -7.00 -0.54 5.26
C VAL A 321 -8.30 -0.04 5.89
N TYR A 322 -8.20 0.98 6.74
CA TYR A 322 -9.33 1.60 7.42
C TYR A 322 -9.28 3.12 7.19
N PRO A 323 -10.03 3.65 6.20
CA PRO A 323 -10.10 5.08 5.97
C PRO A 323 -10.89 5.78 7.08
N SER A 324 -10.50 7.02 7.37
CA SER A 324 -11.28 8.00 8.11
C SER A 324 -12.60 8.34 7.40
N ASP A 325 -13.54 8.96 8.10
CA ASP A 325 -14.87 9.29 7.56
C ASP A 325 -14.83 10.18 6.30
N ASP A 326 -13.82 11.05 6.18
CA ASP A 326 -13.60 11.89 5.00
C ASP A 326 -12.70 11.23 3.93
N GLY A 327 -12.16 10.04 4.22
CA GLY A 327 -11.31 9.25 3.36
C GLY A 327 -9.89 9.81 3.15
N LEU A 328 -9.48 10.85 3.91
CA LEU A 328 -8.18 11.51 3.72
C LEU A 328 -7.05 10.82 4.45
N GLU A 329 -7.33 10.36 5.65
CA GLU A 329 -6.41 9.57 6.44
C GLU A 329 -6.82 8.11 6.38
N ILE A 330 -5.84 7.22 6.30
CA ILE A 330 -6.07 5.79 6.41
C ILE A 330 -5.20 5.20 7.52
N THR A 331 -5.70 4.18 8.19
CA THR A 331 -4.88 3.28 9.00
C THR A 331 -4.62 2.02 8.18
N ALA A 332 -3.36 1.60 8.09
CA ALA A 332 -2.89 0.42 7.36
C ALA A 332 -1.76 -0.27 8.16
N PRO A 333 -1.30 -1.47 7.77
CA PRO A 333 -0.10 -2.06 8.33
C PRO A 333 1.10 -1.11 8.28
N SER A 334 2.03 -1.24 9.24
CA SER A 334 3.13 -0.29 9.45
C SER A 334 4.07 -0.26 8.25
N SER A 335 4.42 -1.44 7.73
CA SER A 335 5.27 -1.58 6.54
C SER A 335 4.48 -2.13 5.35
N ILE A 336 4.95 -1.79 4.14
CA ILE A 336 4.40 -2.35 2.89
C ILE A 336 4.52 -3.87 2.92
N ILE A 337 5.68 -4.37 3.38
CA ILE A 337 5.95 -5.80 3.50
C ILE A 337 4.99 -6.48 4.46
N GLU A 338 4.67 -5.86 5.59
CA GLU A 338 3.68 -6.40 6.52
C GLU A 338 2.32 -6.58 5.84
N TRP A 339 1.90 -5.63 4.99
CA TRP A 339 0.67 -5.80 4.22
C TRP A 339 0.76 -7.00 3.27
N PHE A 340 1.86 -7.14 2.54
CA PHE A 340 2.07 -8.28 1.64
C PHE A 340 2.08 -9.61 2.39
N ILE A 341 2.71 -9.70 3.55
CA ILE A 341 2.74 -10.93 4.35
C ILE A 341 1.34 -11.33 4.85
N ASN A 342 0.51 -10.35 5.23
CA ASN A 342 -0.75 -10.63 5.94
C ASN A 342 -1.98 -10.67 5.02
N PHE A 343 -1.98 -9.92 3.91
CA PHE A 343 -3.19 -9.68 3.11
C PHE A 343 -3.03 -10.00 1.62
N TYR A 344 -1.81 -10.13 1.09
CA TYR A 344 -1.62 -10.51 -0.30
C TYR A 344 -2.00 -11.98 -0.52
N GLU A 345 -2.80 -12.23 -1.55
CA GLU A 345 -3.19 -13.58 -1.97
C GLU A 345 -2.66 -13.79 -3.39
N LYS A 346 -1.81 -14.81 -3.58
CA LYS A 346 -1.26 -15.17 -4.89
C LYS A 346 -2.41 -15.50 -5.86
N PRO A 347 -2.42 -14.99 -7.10
CA PRO A 347 -3.45 -15.29 -8.07
C PRO A 347 -3.55 -16.77 -8.42
N ASP A 348 -4.78 -17.25 -8.62
CA ASP A 348 -5.08 -18.64 -8.97
C ASP A 348 -4.39 -19.13 -10.27
N ASN A 349 -4.02 -18.21 -11.16
CA ASN A 349 -3.43 -18.54 -12.46
C ASN A 349 -1.95 -18.94 -12.38
N ASP A 350 -1.28 -18.73 -11.24
CA ASP A 350 0.14 -19.05 -11.04
C ASP A 350 0.35 -20.37 -10.29
N HIS A 351 -0.64 -21.27 -10.30
CA HIS A 351 -0.53 -22.59 -9.69
C HIS A 351 0.16 -23.58 -10.64
N ASP A 352 1.43 -23.85 -10.38
CA ASP A 352 2.04 -25.13 -10.78
C ASP A 352 1.22 -26.27 -10.18
N GLU A 353 0.94 -27.32 -10.97
CA GLU A 353 0.05 -28.43 -10.58
C GLU A 353 0.41 -29.12 -9.25
N LYS A 354 1.60 -28.88 -8.70
CA LYS A 354 2.10 -29.44 -7.45
C LYS A 354 1.62 -28.71 -6.17
N ASP A 355 1.07 -27.49 -6.28
CA ASP A 355 0.71 -26.66 -5.10
C ASP A 355 -0.75 -26.78 -4.64
N LYS A 356 -1.60 -27.49 -5.38
CA LYS A 356 -3.06 -27.53 -5.08
C LYS A 356 -3.38 -28.07 -3.69
N ASP A 357 -2.69 -29.12 -3.22
CA ASP A 357 -2.96 -29.72 -1.91
C ASP A 357 -2.56 -28.82 -0.73
N SER A 358 -1.50 -28.01 -0.88
CA SER A 358 -1.06 -27.09 0.17
C SER A 358 -1.99 -25.88 0.27
N LEU A 359 -2.47 -25.41 -0.89
CA LEU A 359 -3.38 -24.28 -1.00
C LEU A 359 -4.77 -24.61 -0.44
N GLU A 360 -5.31 -25.80 -0.70
CA GLU A 360 -6.57 -26.24 -0.11
C GLU A 360 -6.51 -26.26 1.41
N GLN A 361 -5.39 -26.70 2.00
CA GLN A 361 -5.19 -26.68 3.46
C GLN A 361 -5.10 -25.26 4.00
N GLN A 362 -4.36 -24.36 3.33
CA GLN A 362 -4.27 -22.95 3.73
C GLN A 362 -5.62 -22.22 3.59
N GLN A 363 -6.37 -22.48 2.53
CA GLN A 363 -7.71 -21.92 2.32
C GLN A 363 -8.70 -22.42 3.38
N GLN A 364 -8.69 -23.71 3.71
CA GLN A 364 -9.51 -24.25 4.80
C GLN A 364 -9.13 -23.66 6.17
N GLN A 365 -7.84 -23.48 6.44
CA GLN A 365 -7.36 -22.84 7.67
C GLN A 365 -7.84 -21.37 7.74
N LYS A 366 -7.65 -20.60 6.66
CA LYS A 366 -8.11 -19.21 6.56
C LYS A 366 -9.64 -19.10 6.64
N GLU A 367 -10.40 -20.02 6.05
CA GLU A 367 -11.86 -20.04 6.20
C GLU A 367 -12.30 -20.31 7.64
N ASN A 368 -11.61 -21.21 8.35
CA ASN A 368 -11.87 -21.48 9.76
C ASN A 368 -11.53 -20.25 10.63
N ASP A 369 -10.43 -19.56 10.35
CA ASP A 369 -10.05 -18.33 11.03
C ASP A 369 -11.02 -17.16 10.72
N LYS A 370 -11.47 -17.04 9.46
CA LYS A 370 -12.51 -16.10 9.02
C LYS A 370 -13.86 -16.39 9.68
N LYS A 371 -14.24 -17.67 9.88
CA LYS A 371 -15.44 -18.04 10.64
C LYS A 371 -15.31 -17.63 12.11
N ASN A 372 -14.14 -17.80 12.72
CA ASN A 372 -13.89 -17.40 14.11
C ASN A 372 -13.88 -15.86 14.30
N THR A 373 -13.36 -15.08 13.33
CA THR A 373 -13.45 -13.61 13.36
C THR A 373 -14.87 -13.11 13.07
N ARG A 374 -15.65 -13.78 12.20
CA ARG A 374 -17.08 -13.47 11.98
C ARG A 374 -17.92 -13.61 13.25
N PHE A 375 -17.62 -14.59 14.10
CA PHE A 375 -18.28 -14.72 15.41
C PHE A 375 -17.92 -13.55 16.35
N LYS A 376 -16.68 -13.05 16.34
CA LYS A 376 -16.28 -11.91 17.19
C LYS A 376 -16.74 -10.54 16.69
N LEU A 377 -16.92 -10.36 15.37
CA LEU A 377 -17.36 -9.10 14.77
C LEU A 377 -18.89 -8.93 14.71
N LYS A 378 -19.65 -10.04 14.68
CA LYS A 378 -21.12 -9.97 14.77
C LYS A 378 -21.61 -9.40 16.11
N ASP A 379 -20.89 -9.64 17.20
CA ASP A 379 -21.25 -9.10 18.52
C ASP A 379 -20.95 -7.59 18.67
N LYS A 380 -20.03 -7.02 17.88
CA LYS A 380 -19.78 -5.56 17.85
C LYS A 380 -20.66 -4.80 16.85
N LYS A 381 -21.12 -5.43 15.76
CA LYS A 381 -21.95 -4.78 14.73
C LYS A 381 -23.42 -4.59 15.13
N VAL A 382 -23.90 -5.27 16.18
CA VAL A 382 -25.30 -5.16 16.64
C VAL A 382 -25.63 -3.79 17.24
N ASN A 383 -24.64 -3.00 17.70
CA ASN A 383 -24.88 -1.69 18.30
C ASN A 383 -24.72 -0.46 17.37
N ILE A 384 -24.16 -0.63 16.16
CA ILE A 384 -23.98 0.50 15.21
C ILE A 384 -25.09 0.55 14.14
N ASN A 385 -25.72 -0.59 13.84
CA ASN A 385 -26.69 -0.71 12.75
C ASN A 385 -28.13 -0.27 13.08
N ASN A 386 -28.44 0.10 14.33
CA ASN A 386 -29.80 0.53 14.72
C ASN A 386 -30.08 2.03 14.56
N GLN A 387 -29.10 2.86 14.19
CA GLN A 387 -29.31 4.31 14.00
C GLN A 387 -29.35 4.76 12.53
N GLN A 388 -28.96 3.92 11.56
CA GLN A 388 -29.04 4.25 10.12
C GLN A 388 -30.22 3.59 9.39
N LYS A 389 -30.97 2.70 10.04
CA LYS A 389 -32.07 1.93 9.42
C LYS A 389 -33.44 2.61 9.35
N GLN A 390 -33.54 3.92 9.61
CA GLN A 390 -34.84 4.62 9.56
C GLN A 390 -35.11 5.46 8.31
N ASN A 391 -34.20 5.56 7.34
CA ASN A 391 -34.46 6.30 6.09
C ASN A 391 -33.83 5.60 4.89
N ASN A 392 -34.54 4.63 4.30
CA ASN A 392 -34.59 4.32 2.85
C ASN A 392 -35.15 2.90 2.65
N ASN A 393 -36.46 2.82 2.42
CA ASN A 393 -37.08 1.64 1.82
C ASN A 393 -36.88 1.73 0.30
N ASN A 394 -35.83 1.09 -0.20
CA ASN A 394 -35.70 0.65 -1.59
C ASN A 394 -34.73 -0.55 -1.61
N GLU A 395 -35.29 -1.74 -1.47
CA GLU A 395 -34.59 -3.01 -1.67
C GLU A 395 -34.28 -3.18 -3.16
N ASN A 396 -33.08 -2.77 -3.55
CA ASN A 396 -32.34 -3.41 -4.64
C ASN A 396 -31.08 -3.98 -3.97
N ASP A 397 -30.99 -5.30 -3.87
CA ASP A 397 -29.79 -6.04 -3.45
C ASP A 397 -28.68 -5.88 -4.51
N ASN A 398 -28.17 -4.66 -4.67
CA ASN A 398 -26.84 -4.49 -5.23
C ASN A 398 -25.88 -4.87 -4.12
N GLU A 399 -25.36 -6.10 -4.15
CA GLU A 399 -24.28 -6.54 -3.27
C GLU A 399 -23.18 -5.47 -3.32
N ILE A 400 -22.92 -4.86 -2.16
CA ILE A 400 -21.87 -3.84 -2.03
C ILE A 400 -20.56 -4.54 -2.35
N GLU A 401 -19.91 -4.16 -3.45
CA GLU A 401 -18.61 -4.68 -3.82
C GLU A 401 -17.61 -4.40 -2.68
N THR A 402 -17.04 -5.47 -2.13
CA THR A 402 -15.98 -5.41 -1.13
C THR A 402 -14.71 -6.06 -1.66
N TYR A 403 -13.60 -5.94 -0.92
CA TYR A 403 -12.34 -6.60 -1.31
C TYR A 403 -12.47 -8.13 -1.32
N GLU A 404 -13.46 -8.72 -0.62
CA GLU A 404 -13.74 -10.15 -0.71
C GLU A 404 -14.38 -10.57 -2.04
N THR A 405 -15.05 -9.66 -2.75
CA THR A 405 -15.72 -9.93 -4.03
C THR A 405 -14.95 -9.38 -5.24
N VAL A 406 -14.12 -8.35 -5.02
CA VAL A 406 -13.35 -7.69 -6.08
C VAL A 406 -11.87 -8.01 -5.91
N LYS A 407 -11.32 -8.77 -6.87
CA LYS A 407 -9.88 -9.03 -6.93
C LYS A 407 -9.12 -7.73 -7.26
N PRO A 408 -7.93 -7.51 -6.68
CA PRO A 408 -7.11 -6.35 -7.03
C PRO A 408 -6.66 -6.42 -8.48
N LEU A 409 -6.46 -5.24 -9.09
CA LEU A 409 -5.59 -5.14 -10.25
C LEU A 409 -4.15 -5.11 -9.77
N GLU A 410 -3.26 -5.83 -10.43
CA GLU A 410 -1.86 -5.89 -10.05
C GLU A 410 -0.94 -6.14 -11.23
N GLY A 411 0.33 -5.78 -11.08
CA GLY A 411 1.34 -6.01 -12.10
C GLY A 411 2.72 -5.56 -11.64
N ILE A 412 3.75 -6.01 -12.34
CA ILE A 412 5.12 -5.54 -12.14
C ILE A 412 5.41 -4.50 -13.23
N LEU A 413 5.82 -3.32 -12.81
CA LEU A 413 6.25 -2.24 -13.67
C LEU A 413 7.78 -2.31 -13.81
N HIS A 414 8.24 -2.49 -15.04
CA HIS A 414 9.66 -2.65 -15.39
C HIS A 414 10.28 -1.33 -15.85
N ALA A 415 11.62 -1.28 -15.87
CA ALA A 415 12.36 -0.16 -16.44
C ALA A 415 11.90 0.16 -17.88
N GLY A 416 11.61 1.44 -18.14
CA GLY A 416 11.09 1.95 -19.41
C GLY A 416 9.57 2.07 -19.48
N GLU A 417 8.85 1.44 -18.54
CA GLU A 417 7.39 1.42 -18.54
C GLU A 417 6.80 2.54 -17.69
N MET A 418 5.57 2.93 -18.03
CA MET A 418 4.80 3.94 -17.32
C MET A 418 3.40 3.42 -16.99
N ILE A 419 2.97 3.58 -15.74
CA ILE A 419 1.59 3.29 -15.34
C ILE A 419 0.77 4.59 -15.27
N PHE A 420 -0.47 4.54 -15.77
CA PHE A 420 -1.49 5.55 -15.50
C PHE A 420 -2.30 5.15 -14.27
N VAL A 421 -2.35 6.04 -13.27
CA VAL A 421 -3.10 5.90 -12.03
C VAL A 421 -4.31 6.84 -12.10
N PRO A 422 -5.52 6.31 -12.36
CA PRO A 422 -6.69 7.16 -12.49
C PRO A 422 -7.14 7.72 -11.14
N SER A 423 -7.80 8.87 -11.19
CA SER A 423 -8.35 9.55 -10.02
C SER A 423 -9.14 8.61 -9.10
N GLY A 424 -8.76 8.61 -7.83
CA GLY A 424 -9.46 7.91 -6.75
C GLY A 424 -9.14 6.42 -6.60
N TRP A 425 -8.27 5.83 -7.41
CA TRP A 425 -7.86 4.43 -7.21
C TRP A 425 -7.00 4.27 -5.96
N TYR A 426 -7.32 3.29 -5.11
CA TYR A 426 -6.41 2.87 -4.06
C TYR A 426 -5.23 2.15 -4.69
N HIS A 427 -4.01 2.48 -4.31
CA HIS A 427 -2.83 1.81 -4.83
C HIS A 427 -1.71 1.71 -3.81
N SER A 428 -0.98 0.59 -3.83
CA SER A 428 0.26 0.36 -3.09
C SER A 428 1.36 -0.06 -4.04
N VAL A 429 2.58 0.39 -3.76
CA VAL A 429 3.76 0.17 -4.60
C VAL A 429 4.89 -0.37 -3.74
N LEU A 430 5.43 -1.53 -4.12
CA LEU A 430 6.59 -2.16 -3.49
C LEU A 430 7.77 -2.17 -4.47
N ASN A 431 8.91 -1.61 -4.07
CA ASN A 431 10.16 -1.76 -4.80
C ASN A 431 10.68 -3.19 -4.58
N LEU A 432 10.77 -3.95 -5.67
CA LEU A 432 11.31 -5.32 -5.65
C LEU A 432 12.85 -5.31 -5.68
N GLU A 433 13.42 -4.24 -6.24
CA GLU A 433 14.85 -3.98 -6.36
C GLU A 433 15.13 -2.47 -6.27
N GLU A 434 16.41 -2.07 -6.22
CA GLU A 434 16.77 -0.65 -6.24
C GLU A 434 16.18 0.00 -7.50
N SER A 435 15.33 1.01 -7.31
CA SER A 435 14.54 1.58 -8.39
C SER A 435 14.60 3.09 -8.39
N ILE A 436 14.76 3.69 -9.57
CA ILE A 436 14.59 5.13 -9.84
C ILE A 436 13.31 5.31 -10.67
N ALA A 437 12.46 6.24 -10.28
CA ALA A 437 11.22 6.54 -10.98
C ALA A 437 10.88 8.03 -10.94
N ILE A 438 9.99 8.46 -11.83
CA ILE A 438 9.44 9.81 -11.89
C ILE A 438 7.92 9.68 -11.87
N THR A 439 7.25 10.46 -11.05
CA THR A 439 5.78 10.44 -10.98
C THR A 439 5.23 11.85 -10.95
N HIS A 440 4.18 12.14 -11.70
CA HIS A 440 3.48 13.42 -11.65
C HIS A 440 1.98 13.21 -11.42
N ASN A 441 1.39 14.13 -10.67
CA ASN A 441 -0.04 14.27 -10.47
C ASN A 441 -0.55 15.41 -11.36
N PHE A 442 -1.68 15.19 -12.02
CA PHE A 442 -2.26 16.15 -12.95
C PHE A 442 -3.78 16.23 -12.81
N ILE A 443 -4.32 17.36 -13.26
CA ILE A 443 -5.75 17.57 -13.41
C ILE A 443 -6.04 17.83 -14.88
N ASP A 444 -6.99 17.08 -15.41
CA ASP A 444 -7.52 17.27 -16.75
C ASP A 444 -9.02 17.54 -16.68
N SER A 445 -9.64 17.68 -17.84
CA SER A 445 -11.07 17.90 -17.97
C SER A 445 -11.92 16.74 -17.42
N ASN A 446 -11.35 15.54 -17.26
CA ASN A 446 -12.05 14.33 -16.79
C ASN A 446 -12.15 14.25 -15.26
N ASN A 447 -11.18 14.81 -14.53
CA ASN A 447 -11.17 14.83 -13.06
C ASN A 447 -11.40 16.22 -12.44
N LEU A 448 -11.42 17.31 -13.24
CA LEU A 448 -11.57 18.69 -12.75
C LEU A 448 -12.77 18.90 -11.81
N LEU A 449 -13.96 18.40 -12.18
CA LEU A 449 -15.16 18.58 -11.34
C LEU A 449 -15.00 17.90 -9.98
N LYS A 450 -14.44 16.69 -9.94
CA LYS A 450 -14.18 15.96 -8.69
C LYS A 450 -13.23 16.74 -7.78
N VAL A 451 -12.19 17.33 -8.37
CA VAL A 451 -11.25 18.16 -7.62
C VAL A 451 -11.94 19.40 -7.05
N VAL A 452 -12.68 20.14 -7.88
CA VAL A 452 -13.34 21.39 -7.48
C VAL A 452 -14.37 21.13 -6.38
N ASP A 453 -15.19 20.08 -6.54
CA ASP A 453 -16.21 19.73 -5.56
C ASP A 453 -15.58 19.26 -4.24
N PHE A 454 -14.51 18.47 -4.31
CA PHE A 454 -13.75 18.07 -3.12
C PHE A 454 -13.08 19.26 -2.41
N MET A 455 -12.46 20.18 -3.15
CA MET A 455 -11.90 21.39 -2.56
C MET A 455 -12.96 22.25 -1.87
N ALA A 456 -14.20 22.26 -2.39
CA ALA A 456 -15.30 23.00 -1.81
C ALA A 456 -15.75 22.46 -0.44
N THR A 457 -15.48 21.18 -0.12
CA THR A 457 -15.80 20.57 1.19
C THR A 457 -14.78 20.95 2.27
N LYS A 458 -13.57 21.39 1.89
CA LYS A 458 -12.53 21.76 2.85
C LYS A 458 -12.94 22.98 3.68
N LYS A 459 -12.59 22.96 4.97
CA LYS A 459 -12.84 24.08 5.91
C LYS A 459 -12.19 25.38 5.44
N LYS A 460 -10.95 25.32 4.92
CA LYS A 460 -10.24 26.45 4.33
C LYS A 460 -10.46 26.46 2.81
N LYS A 461 -11.07 27.54 2.31
CA LYS A 461 -11.46 27.69 0.90
C LYS A 461 -10.54 28.59 0.09
N ASP A 462 -9.40 29.01 0.62
CA ASP A 462 -8.49 29.94 -0.06
C ASP A 462 -8.00 29.37 -1.40
N LEU A 463 -7.49 28.13 -1.37
CA LEU A 463 -7.05 27.43 -2.58
C LEU A 463 -8.20 27.16 -3.55
N TYR A 464 -9.39 26.79 -3.04
CA TYR A 464 -10.60 26.59 -3.85
C TYR A 464 -10.95 27.86 -4.62
N ASN A 465 -11.09 28.98 -3.91
CA ASN A 465 -11.48 30.26 -4.50
C ASN A 465 -10.45 30.74 -5.54
N GLU A 466 -9.17 30.64 -5.21
CA GLU A 466 -8.10 31.02 -6.13
C GLU A 466 -8.08 30.13 -7.38
N PHE A 467 -8.20 28.81 -7.20
CA PHE A 467 -8.21 27.87 -8.31
C PHE A 467 -9.41 28.09 -9.24
N THR A 468 -10.63 28.19 -8.70
CA THR A 468 -11.82 28.42 -9.52
C THR A 468 -11.75 29.74 -10.27
N ASN A 469 -11.25 30.81 -9.63
CA ASN A 469 -11.09 32.10 -10.29
C ASN A 469 -10.06 32.05 -11.43
N LYS A 470 -8.90 31.42 -11.19
CA LYS A 470 -7.86 31.31 -12.23
C LYS A 470 -8.26 30.37 -13.37
N ILE A 471 -8.99 29.30 -13.09
CA ILE A 471 -9.57 28.43 -14.12
C ILE A 471 -10.56 29.20 -14.98
N GLU A 472 -11.48 29.97 -14.37
CA GLU A 472 -12.47 30.75 -15.13
C GLU A 472 -11.80 31.87 -15.95
N GLN A 473 -10.70 32.47 -15.46
CA GLN A 473 -9.92 33.45 -16.22
C GLN A 473 -9.17 32.83 -17.41
N ALA A 474 -8.55 31.66 -17.21
CA ALA A 474 -7.77 30.99 -18.25
C ALA A 474 -8.66 30.25 -19.27
N TYR A 475 -9.80 29.71 -18.81
CA TYR A 475 -10.74 28.91 -19.60
C TYR A 475 -12.20 29.31 -19.27
N PRO A 476 -12.66 30.48 -19.74
CA PRO A 476 -14.01 30.97 -19.44
C PRO A 476 -15.11 29.96 -19.81
N GLY A 477 -16.03 29.70 -18.88
CA GLY A 477 -17.16 28.79 -19.05
C GLY A 477 -16.81 27.29 -18.99
N LYS A 478 -15.54 26.92 -18.73
CA LYS A 478 -15.12 25.51 -18.73
C LYS A 478 -15.81 24.70 -17.63
N LEU A 479 -15.87 25.21 -16.39
CA LEU A 479 -16.52 24.53 -15.28
C LEU A 479 -18.01 24.32 -15.54
N GLU A 480 -18.68 25.35 -16.08
CA GLU A 480 -20.10 25.30 -16.41
C GLU A 480 -20.37 24.32 -17.57
N SER A 481 -19.54 24.35 -18.61
CA SER A 481 -19.61 23.40 -19.73
C SER A 481 -19.47 21.94 -19.26
N LEU A 482 -18.48 21.67 -18.41
CA LEU A 482 -18.27 20.33 -17.84
C LEU A 482 -19.44 19.89 -16.95
N ARG A 483 -19.96 20.79 -16.10
CA ARG A 483 -21.15 20.49 -15.26
C ARG A 483 -22.38 20.15 -16.11
N ASN A 484 -22.60 20.88 -17.20
CA ASN A 484 -23.70 20.62 -18.12
C ASN A 484 -23.53 19.28 -18.84
N ALA A 485 -22.31 18.96 -19.29
CA ALA A 485 -22.01 17.67 -19.91
C ALA A 485 -22.20 16.49 -18.94
N GLU A 486 -21.74 16.61 -17.70
CA GLU A 486 -21.92 15.59 -16.65
C GLU A 486 -23.41 15.37 -16.33
N LYS A 487 -24.19 16.45 -16.22
CA LYS A 487 -25.64 16.37 -16.02
C LYS A 487 -26.34 15.65 -17.17
N GLN A 488 -26.01 15.98 -18.43
CA GLN A 488 -26.56 15.31 -19.61
C GLN A 488 -26.22 13.81 -19.63
N LYS A 489 -24.99 13.45 -19.26
CA LYS A 489 -24.54 12.06 -19.15
C LYS A 489 -25.31 11.29 -18.07
N GLN A 490 -25.52 11.88 -16.90
CA GLN A 490 -26.31 11.27 -15.82
C GLN A 490 -27.78 11.07 -16.22
N GLU A 491 -28.37 12.05 -16.92
CA GLU A 491 -29.72 11.93 -17.47
C GLU A 491 -29.82 10.80 -18.51
N GLU A 492 -28.82 10.64 -19.37
CA GLU A 492 -28.75 9.55 -20.35
C GLU A 492 -28.62 8.17 -19.68
N ILE A 493 -27.76 8.05 -18.66
CA ILE A 493 -27.60 6.81 -17.87
C ILE A 493 -28.93 6.44 -17.20
N LYS A 494 -29.55 7.40 -16.52
CA LYS A 494 -30.86 7.20 -15.87
C LYS A 494 -31.92 6.76 -16.88
N ARG A 495 -31.98 7.37 -18.06
CA ARG A 495 -32.90 6.97 -19.13
C ARG A 495 -32.65 5.53 -19.59
N LYS A 496 -31.39 5.14 -19.80
CA LYS A 496 -31.01 3.76 -20.18
C LYS A 496 -31.36 2.75 -19.09
N GLU A 497 -31.17 3.09 -17.82
CA GLU A 497 -31.57 2.25 -16.68
C GLU A 497 -33.08 2.09 -16.57
N GLU A 498 -33.85 3.17 -16.75
CA GLU A 498 -35.31 3.14 -16.77
C GLU A 498 -35.84 2.29 -17.95
N GLU A 499 -35.23 2.40 -19.14
CA GLU A 499 -35.55 1.55 -20.29
C GLU A 499 -35.20 0.07 -20.01
N ARG A 500 -34.05 -0.21 -19.39
CA ARG A 500 -33.67 -1.57 -18.98
C ARG A 500 -34.64 -2.14 -17.95
N LEU A 501 -35.09 -1.33 -16.98
CA LEU A 501 -36.06 -1.74 -15.97
C LEU A 501 -37.44 -1.99 -16.59
N LYS A 502 -37.87 -1.15 -17.54
CA LYS A 502 -39.12 -1.34 -18.30
C LYS A 502 -39.07 -2.61 -19.14
N ASN A 503 -37.96 -2.89 -19.81
CA ASN A 503 -37.76 -4.11 -20.59
C ASN A 503 -37.68 -5.36 -19.70
N LYS A 504 -37.03 -5.28 -18.53
CA LYS A 504 -37.01 -6.37 -17.54
C LYS A 504 -38.40 -6.65 -16.97
N LYS A 505 -39.18 -5.59 -16.67
CA LYS A 505 -40.59 -5.72 -16.26
C LYS A 505 -41.44 -6.34 -17.37
N LYS A 506 -41.33 -5.88 -18.63
CA LYS A 506 -42.04 -6.50 -19.77
C LYS A 506 -41.69 -7.97 -19.94
N SER A 507 -40.41 -8.32 -19.86
CA SER A 507 -39.97 -9.72 -19.93
C SER A 507 -40.56 -10.57 -18.79
N ILE A 508 -40.56 -10.08 -17.54
CA ILE A 508 -41.18 -10.78 -16.41
C ILE A 508 -42.69 -10.94 -16.62
N TRP A 509 -43.39 -9.89 -17.06
CA TRP A 509 -44.82 -9.95 -17.35
C TRP A 509 -45.12 -10.93 -18.50
N GLU A 510 -44.36 -10.91 -19.60
CA GLU A 510 -44.51 -11.84 -20.72
C GLU A 510 -44.24 -13.30 -20.31
N THR A 511 -43.25 -13.56 -19.45
CA THR A 511 -43.02 -14.90 -18.87
C THR A 511 -44.16 -15.32 -17.95
N THR A 512 -44.75 -14.40 -17.19
CA THR A 512 -45.84 -14.71 -16.25
C THR A 512 -47.20 -14.85 -16.94
N THR A 513 -47.45 -14.13 -18.04
CA THR A 513 -48.72 -14.17 -18.77
C THR A 513 -48.76 -15.22 -19.88
N ASN A 514 -47.62 -15.64 -20.45
CA ASN A 514 -47.64 -16.69 -21.48
C ASN A 514 -47.92 -18.10 -20.94
N ASP A 515 -47.80 -18.33 -19.62
CA ASP A 515 -48.25 -19.57 -18.99
C ASP A 515 -49.79 -19.67 -18.84
N SER A 516 -50.55 -18.63 -19.21
CA SER A 516 -52.00 -18.59 -19.00
C SER A 516 -52.86 -19.03 -20.20
N ASN A 517 -52.26 -19.60 -21.26
CA ASN A 517 -53.00 -20.01 -22.47
C ASN A 517 -52.96 -21.52 -22.81
N ASN A 518 -52.64 -22.40 -21.85
CA ASN A 518 -52.86 -23.84 -22.03
C ASN A 518 -54.10 -24.33 -21.24
N VAL A 519 -55.08 -24.77 -22.02
CA VAL A 519 -56.34 -25.42 -21.63
C VAL A 519 -56.07 -26.63 -20.72
N PRO A 520 -56.92 -26.91 -19.71
CA PRO A 520 -56.50 -27.49 -18.45
C PRO A 520 -56.56 -29.02 -18.42
N THR A 521 -55.59 -29.65 -17.77
CA THR A 521 -55.71 -31.02 -17.25
C THR A 521 -55.63 -30.98 -15.73
N SER A 522 -56.60 -31.62 -15.10
CA SER A 522 -56.88 -31.63 -13.67
C SER A 522 -55.69 -32.14 -12.83
N LYS A 523 -55.04 -31.24 -12.10
CA LYS A 523 -54.38 -31.56 -10.82
C LYS A 523 -54.71 -30.45 -9.84
N SER A 524 -55.54 -30.77 -8.86
CA SER A 524 -55.92 -29.90 -7.76
C SER A 524 -54.70 -29.54 -6.90
N PHE A 525 -54.37 -28.26 -6.81
CA PHE A 525 -53.69 -27.69 -5.64
C PHE A 525 -54.71 -26.79 -4.94
N SER A 526 -55.35 -27.35 -3.92
CA SER A 526 -56.19 -26.61 -2.98
C SER A 526 -55.30 -25.93 -1.95
N PHE A 527 -55.41 -24.61 -1.81
CA PHE A 527 -55.05 -23.94 -0.57
C PHE A 527 -56.12 -24.31 0.47
N SER A 528 -55.78 -25.25 1.34
CA SER A 528 -56.55 -25.56 2.54
C SER A 528 -56.08 -24.61 3.63
N PHE A 529 -56.98 -23.74 4.13
CA PHE A 529 -56.84 -23.20 5.48
C PHE A 529 -56.99 -24.37 6.44
N GLY A 530 -55.94 -24.65 7.21
CA GLY A 530 -56.04 -25.56 8.35
C GLY A 530 -56.72 -24.81 9.48
N ASP A 531 -58.03 -25.02 9.64
CA ASP A 531 -58.66 -24.99 10.95
C ASP A 531 -58.47 -26.38 11.56
N ASP A 532 -57.80 -26.41 12.71
CA ASP A 532 -57.73 -27.56 13.59
C ASP A 532 -59.11 -27.86 14.19
N LEU A 533 -59.35 -29.15 14.43
CA LEU A 533 -60.40 -29.78 15.26
C LEU A 533 -61.67 -30.26 14.52
N SER A 534 -61.70 -31.57 14.23
CA SER A 534 -62.92 -32.36 14.06
C SER A 534 -62.96 -33.54 15.04
N ASP A 535 -64.11 -33.63 15.72
CA ASP A 535 -64.94 -34.81 16.02
C ASP A 535 -64.34 -36.03 16.73
N ASN A 536 -64.35 -35.97 18.07
CA ASN A 536 -65.27 -36.73 18.93
C ASN A 536 -65.34 -36.11 20.33
#